data_AF-A0A2N4SLN0-F1
#
_entry.id   AF-A0A2N4SLN0-F1
#
_cell.length_a   1.000
_cell.length_b   1.000
_cell.length_c   1.000
_cell.angle_alpha   90.00
_cell.angle_beta   90.00
_cell.angle_gamma   90.00
#
_symmetry.space_group_name_H-M   'P 1'
#
loop_
_entity.id
_entity.type
_entity.pdbx_description
1 polymer ?
#
loop_
_entity_poly.entity_id
_entity_poly.type
_entity_poly.pdbx_seq_one_letter_code
_entity_poly.pdbx_strand_id
1 'polypeptide(L)'
;MSDDNQIYIPPSFFAVYSDARQRLREPIDVVRARYEICEDLAGHLVGHAQIQHHTEVPVESEILRRIHAGLATPESGVAPAEAEWIVQRLAELLGWPGPEPVAADD
;
A
#
# COMPACT_ATOMS: atom_id res chain seq x y z
N MET A 1 24.68 -11.47 17.48
CA MET A 1 24.21 -10.07 17.45
C MET A 1 22.70 -10.16 17.30
N SER A 2 21.96 -9.60 18.25
CA SER A 2 20.51 -9.84 18.39
C SER A 2 19.76 -9.38 17.16
N ASP A 3 19.11 -10.32 16.49
CA ASP A 3 18.20 -10.13 15.35
C ASP A 3 16.87 -9.56 15.87
N ASP A 4 16.95 -8.40 16.54
CA ASP A 4 15.81 -7.75 17.19
C ASP A 4 15.39 -6.49 16.43
N ASN A 5 15.54 -6.49 15.11
CA ASN A 5 14.76 -5.56 14.29
C ASN A 5 13.38 -6.19 14.08
N GLN A 6 12.64 -6.34 15.18
CA GLN A 6 11.24 -6.76 15.16
C GLN A 6 10.39 -5.64 14.56
N ILE A 7 10.52 -5.43 13.26
CA ILE A 7 9.57 -4.67 12.43
C ILE A 7 8.18 -5.19 12.75
N TYR A 8 7.36 -4.33 13.33
CA TYR A 8 5.98 -4.65 13.63
C TYR A 8 5.19 -4.62 12.32
N ILE A 9 4.68 -5.79 11.91
CA ILE A 9 3.84 -5.90 10.72
C ILE A 9 2.39 -5.69 11.18
N PRO A 10 1.68 -4.67 10.68
CA PRO A 10 0.31 -4.42 11.08
C PRO A 10 -0.62 -5.53 10.56
N PRO A 11 -1.73 -5.82 11.28
CA PRO A 11 -2.68 -6.85 10.87
C PRO A 11 -3.31 -6.59 9.49
N SER A 12 -3.40 -5.33 9.07
CA SER A 12 -3.85 -4.95 7.73
C SER A 12 -2.93 -5.49 6.62
N PHE A 13 -1.60 -5.52 6.86
CA PHE A 13 -0.66 -6.10 5.90
C PHE A 13 -0.65 -7.62 5.97
N PHE A 14 -0.78 -8.20 7.17
CA PHE A 14 -0.98 -9.64 7.33
C PHE A 14 -2.17 -10.13 6.52
N ALA A 15 -3.25 -9.35 6.44
CA ALA A 15 -4.44 -9.70 5.68
C ALA A 15 -4.14 -9.96 4.19
N VAL A 16 -3.20 -9.20 3.59
CA VAL A 16 -2.75 -9.36 2.19
C VAL A 16 -2.16 -10.76 1.95
N TYR A 17 -1.36 -11.24 2.90
CA TYR A 17 -0.65 -12.53 2.82
C TYR A 17 -1.39 -13.68 3.48
N SER A 18 -2.51 -13.42 4.16
CA SER A 18 -3.31 -14.43 4.82
C SER A 18 -4.44 -14.94 3.95
N ASP A 19 -4.79 -16.22 4.12
CA ASP A 19 -5.98 -16.81 3.50
C ASP A 19 -7.26 -16.52 4.33
N ALA A 20 -8.43 -16.95 3.86
CA ALA A 20 -9.73 -16.84 4.57
C ALA A 20 -9.70 -17.45 5.98
N ARG A 21 -8.75 -18.34 6.26
CA ARG A 21 -8.51 -18.96 7.58
C ARG A 21 -7.46 -18.23 8.43
N GLN A 22 -7.04 -17.02 8.06
CA GLN A 22 -5.98 -16.25 8.74
C GLN A 22 -4.64 -17.00 8.81
N ARG A 23 -4.39 -17.90 7.86
CA ARG A 23 -3.10 -18.59 7.72
C ARG A 23 -2.25 -17.87 6.69
N LEU A 24 -1.01 -17.55 7.06
CA LEU A 24 -0.03 -17.01 6.15
C LEU A 24 0.22 -17.97 4.98
N ARG A 25 0.16 -17.42 3.76
CA ARG A 25 0.48 -18.14 2.52
C ARG A 25 1.98 -18.22 2.28
N GLU A 26 2.72 -17.24 2.80
CA GLU A 26 4.18 -17.09 2.68
C GLU A 26 4.83 -17.16 4.08
N PRO A 27 6.11 -17.53 4.19
CA PRO A 27 6.83 -17.49 5.46
C PRO A 27 6.93 -16.06 6.01
N ILE A 28 6.92 -15.93 7.34
CA ILE A 28 6.89 -14.63 8.03
C ILE A 28 8.06 -13.72 7.64
N ASP A 29 9.24 -14.29 7.37
CA ASP A 29 10.42 -13.55 6.92
C ASP A 29 10.21 -12.88 5.55
N VAL A 30 9.52 -13.56 4.64
CA VAL A 30 9.16 -12.99 3.33
C VAL A 30 8.13 -11.88 3.52
N VAL A 31 7.09 -12.11 4.33
CA VAL A 31 6.08 -11.09 4.62
C VAL A 31 6.71 -9.85 5.26
N ARG A 32 7.69 -10.02 6.15
CA ARG A 32 8.45 -8.92 6.77
C ARG A 32 9.22 -8.12 5.73
N ALA A 33 9.97 -8.80 4.85
CA ALA A 33 10.73 -8.15 3.79
C ALA A 33 9.80 -7.39 2.82
N ARG A 34 8.66 -7.99 2.45
CA ARG A 34 7.66 -7.34 1.60
C ARG A 34 7.01 -6.14 2.28
N TYR A 35 6.69 -6.26 3.57
CA TYR A 35 6.15 -5.16 4.36
C TYR A 35 7.10 -3.96 4.37
N GLU A 36 8.40 -4.18 4.63
CA GLU A 36 9.40 -3.10 4.64
C GLU A 36 9.44 -2.37 3.30
N ILE A 37 9.47 -3.11 2.18
CA ILE A 37 9.44 -2.54 0.83
C ILE A 37 8.16 -1.73 0.59
N CYS A 38 7.00 -2.28 0.97
CA CYS A 38 5.72 -1.62 0.77
C CYS A 38 5.57 -0.35 1.62
N GLU A 39 6.09 -0.38 2.85
CA GLU A 39 6.04 0.75 3.78
C GLU A 39 6.96 1.89 3.30
N ASP A 40 8.20 1.58 2.92
CA ASP A 40 9.13 2.55 2.32
C ASP A 40 8.54 3.17 1.05
N LEU A 41 7.95 2.35 0.17
CA LEU A 41 7.31 2.84 -1.05
C LEU A 41 6.12 3.76 -0.74
N ALA A 42 5.26 3.39 0.22
CA ALA A 42 4.16 4.26 0.65
C ALA A 42 4.67 5.60 1.18
N GLY A 43 5.74 5.58 2.00
CA GLY A 43 6.39 6.78 2.50
C GLY A 43 6.97 7.66 1.38
N HIS A 44 7.61 7.06 0.37
CA HIS A 44 8.12 7.78 -0.79
C HIS A 44 6.98 8.44 -1.60
N LEU A 45 5.87 7.71 -1.79
CA LEU A 45 4.71 8.19 -2.52
C LEU A 45 3.99 9.35 -1.84
N VAL A 46 4.08 9.51 -0.51
CA VAL A 46 3.55 10.68 0.22
C VAL A 46 4.14 11.97 -0.36
N GLY A 47 5.47 12.02 -0.53
CA GLY A 47 6.14 13.19 -1.10
C GLY A 47 5.67 13.47 -2.54
N HIS A 48 5.58 12.41 -3.36
CA HIS A 48 5.12 12.53 -4.74
C HIS A 48 3.64 12.98 -4.85
N ALA A 49 2.77 12.47 -3.99
CA ALA A 49 1.35 12.85 -3.92
C ALA A 49 1.18 14.31 -3.49
N GLN A 50 1.94 14.77 -2.50
CA GLN A 50 1.90 16.17 -2.06
C GLN A 50 2.34 17.12 -3.19
N ILE A 51 3.38 16.77 -3.95
CA ILE A 51 3.84 17.60 -5.08
C ILE A 51 2.74 17.73 -6.15
N GLN A 52 2.10 16.62 -6.53
CA GLN A 52 0.99 16.62 -7.49
C GLN A 52 -0.20 17.46 -6.98
N HIS A 53 -0.58 17.27 -5.72
CA HIS A 53 -1.68 18.02 -5.10
C HIS A 53 -1.44 19.54 -5.07
N HIS A 54 -0.18 19.99 -4.96
CA HIS A 54 0.15 21.42 -5.00
C HIS A 54 0.25 21.99 -6.43
N THR A 55 0.53 21.15 -7.43
CA THR A 55 0.82 21.58 -8.81
C THR A 55 -0.44 21.59 -9.68
N GLU A 56 -1.37 20.68 -9.41
CA GLU A 56 -2.62 20.53 -10.15
C GLU A 56 -3.82 20.86 -9.22
N VAL A 57 -5.04 20.89 -9.74
CA VAL A 57 -6.28 20.82 -8.92
C VAL A 57 -6.93 19.42 -9.04
N PRO A 58 -6.23 18.29 -8.86
CA PRO A 58 -6.91 17.00 -8.84
C PRO A 58 -7.56 16.82 -7.47
N VAL A 59 -8.69 16.13 -7.45
CA VAL A 59 -9.22 15.58 -6.21
C VAL A 59 -8.26 14.51 -5.68
N GLU A 60 -8.12 14.40 -4.35
CA GLU A 60 -7.25 13.43 -3.67
C GLU A 60 -7.43 12.01 -4.23
N SER A 61 -8.69 11.62 -4.52
CA SER A 61 -9.07 10.34 -5.11
C SER A 61 -8.43 10.08 -6.47
N GLU A 62 -8.25 11.10 -7.30
CA GLU A 62 -7.62 10.96 -8.63
C GLU A 62 -6.11 10.73 -8.50
N ILE A 63 -5.46 11.38 -7.53
CA ILE A 63 -4.04 11.15 -7.24
C ILE A 63 -3.83 9.71 -6.77
N LEU A 64 -4.66 9.24 -5.83
CA LEU A 64 -4.63 7.85 -5.36
C LEU A 64 -4.86 6.86 -6.51
N ARG A 65 -5.84 7.12 -7.38
CA ARG A 65 -6.16 6.27 -8.55
C ARG A 65 -4.98 6.20 -9.53
N ARG A 66 -4.31 7.32 -9.82
CA ARG A 66 -3.13 7.35 -10.70
C ARG A 66 -1.97 6.55 -10.11
N ILE A 67 -1.72 6.71 -8.81
CA ILE A 67 -0.68 5.96 -8.10
C ILE A 67 -1.00 4.46 -8.13
N HIS A 68 -2.24 4.08 -7.82
CA HIS A 68 -2.70 2.69 -7.91
C HIS A 68 -2.50 2.11 -9.32
N ALA A 69 -2.89 2.86 -10.35
CA ALA A 69 -2.72 2.44 -11.74
C ALA A 69 -1.24 2.23 -12.11
N GLY A 70 -0.33 3.07 -11.59
CA GLY A 70 1.12 2.87 -11.73
C GLY A 70 1.60 1.60 -11.02
N LEU A 71 1.18 1.40 -9.77
CA LEU A 71 1.53 0.22 -8.97
C LEU A 71 0.99 -1.10 -9.53
N ALA A 72 -0.14 -1.06 -10.25
CA ALA A 72 -0.71 -2.22 -10.92
C ALA A 72 0.06 -2.65 -12.18
N THR A 73 1.05 -1.87 -12.63
CA THR A 73 1.92 -2.25 -13.76
C THR A 73 2.98 -3.24 -13.32
N PRO A 74 3.42 -4.16 -14.21
CA PRO A 74 4.48 -5.13 -13.90
C PRO A 74 5.83 -4.46 -13.58
N GLU A 75 6.02 -3.20 -13.97
CA GLU A 75 7.25 -2.43 -13.73
C GLU A 75 7.42 -2.05 -12.25
N SER A 76 6.33 -2.03 -11.47
CA SER A 76 6.37 -1.63 -10.07
C SER A 76 6.94 -2.71 -9.13
N GLY A 77 7.05 -3.97 -9.58
CA GLY A 77 7.60 -5.07 -8.76
C GLY A 77 6.77 -5.43 -7.51
N VAL A 78 5.54 -4.94 -7.43
CA VAL A 78 4.56 -5.25 -6.37
C VAL A 78 3.41 -6.08 -6.93
N ALA A 79 2.87 -6.96 -6.11
CA ALA A 79 1.66 -7.70 -6.40
C ALA A 79 0.44 -6.76 -6.35
N PRO A 80 -0.65 -7.08 -7.07
CA PRO A 80 -1.85 -6.25 -7.05
C PRO A 80 -2.41 -6.03 -5.63
N ALA A 81 -2.39 -7.06 -4.78
CA ALA A 81 -2.87 -6.93 -3.40
C ALA A 81 -1.95 -6.05 -2.53
N GLU A 82 -0.66 -5.98 -2.84
CA GLU A 82 0.27 -5.04 -2.18
C GLU A 82 0.03 -3.62 -2.68
N ALA A 83 -0.18 -3.43 -3.98
CA ALA A 83 -0.50 -2.13 -4.56
C ALA A 83 -1.74 -1.51 -3.89
N GLU A 84 -2.81 -2.28 -3.70
CA GLU A 84 -4.01 -1.85 -2.98
C GLU A 84 -3.67 -1.43 -1.53
N TRP A 85 -2.88 -2.23 -0.82
CA TRP A 85 -2.48 -1.91 0.55
C TRP A 85 -1.61 -0.65 0.62
N ILE A 86 -0.67 -0.47 -0.30
CA ILE A 86 0.22 0.71 -0.38
C ILE A 86 -0.60 1.97 -0.59
N VAL A 87 -1.60 1.94 -1.48
CA VAL A 87 -2.48 3.09 -1.75
C VAL A 87 -3.36 3.40 -0.55
N GLN A 88 -3.90 2.38 0.12
CA GLN A 88 -4.63 2.57 1.37
C GLN A 88 -3.73 3.20 2.44
N ARG A 89 -2.50 2.70 2.61
CA ARG A 89 -1.53 3.23 3.57
C ARG A 89 -1.14 4.67 3.24
N LEU A 90 -0.95 4.99 1.97
CA LEU A 90 -0.67 6.33 1.48
C LEU A 90 -1.80 7.30 1.84
N ALA A 91 -3.06 6.93 1.60
CA ALA A 91 -4.22 7.75 1.94
C ALA A 91 -4.26 8.03 3.46
N GLU A 92 -4.05 7.01 4.29
CA GLU A 92 -3.97 7.15 5.75
C GLU A 92 -2.85 8.11 6.19
N LEU A 93 -1.66 8.01 5.58
CA LEU A 93 -0.52 8.88 5.89
C LEU A 93 -0.77 10.34 5.49
N LEU A 94 -1.50 10.56 4.41
CA LEU A 94 -1.89 11.90 3.94
C LEU A 94 -3.13 12.45 4.66
N GLY A 95 -3.86 11.61 5.40
CA GLY A 95 -5.15 11.97 6.00
C GLY A 95 -6.27 12.12 4.97
N TRP A 96 -6.13 11.49 3.81
CA TRP A 96 -7.10 11.54 2.71
C TRP A 96 -8.18 10.48 2.90
N PRO A 97 -9.41 10.69 2.37
CA PRO A 97 -10.37 9.61 2.26
C PRO A 97 -9.74 8.46 1.47
N GLY A 98 -9.79 7.24 2.01
CA GLY A 98 -9.27 6.05 1.32
C GLY A 98 -9.88 5.91 -0.08
N PRO A 99 -9.22 5.18 -1.00
CA PRO A 99 -9.77 4.96 -2.33
C PRO A 99 -11.18 4.40 -2.17
N GLU A 100 -12.19 5.13 -2.67
CA GLU A 100 -13.57 4.64 -2.62
C GLU A 100 -13.56 3.25 -3.27
N PRO A 101 -14.03 2.21 -2.56
CA PRO A 101 -14.27 0.94 -3.22
C PRO A 101 -15.25 1.29 -4.32
N VAL A 102 -14.85 1.09 -5.59
CA VAL A 102 -15.77 1.23 -6.71
C VAL A 102 -16.99 0.40 -6.32
N ALA A 103 -18.08 1.07 -5.96
CA ALA A 103 -19.33 0.40 -5.71
C ALA A 103 -19.57 -0.38 -6.99
N ALA A 104 -19.59 -1.71 -6.89
CA ALA A 104 -20.04 -2.54 -7.97
C ALA A 104 -21.48 -2.10 -8.22
N ASP A 105 -21.64 -1.18 -9.17
CA ASP A 105 -22.93 -0.72 -9.68
C ASP A 105 -23.59 -1.98 -10.27
N ASP A 106 -24.63 -2.45 -9.59
CA ASP A 106 -25.48 -3.60 -9.94
C ASP A 106 -26.33 -3.28 -11.18
#